data_AF-A0A7C1MDW4-F1
#
_entry.id   AF-A0A7C1MDW4-F1
#
_cell.length_a   1.000
_cell.length_b   1.000
_cell.length_c   1.000
_cell.angle_alpha   90.00
_cell.angle_beta   90.00
_cell.angle_gamma   90.00
#
_symmetry.space_group_name_H-M   'P 1'
#
loop_
_entity.id
_entity.type
_entity.pdbx_description
1 polymer ?
#
loop_
_entity_poly.entity_id
_entity_poly.type
_entity_poly.pdbx_seq_one_letter_code
_entity_poly.pdbx_strand_id
1 'polypeptide(L)' 'MNRNYIVNINAVKDIIVYSSSRLKLIVEGHDEEDDIVVSRNRVADFKKWMDR' A
#
# COMPACT_ATOMS: atom_id res chain seq x y z
N MET A 1 -2.12 -4.47 9.60
CA MET A 1 -2.79 -3.21 9.24
C MET A 1 -3.14 -2.51 10.54
N ASN A 2 -2.61 -1.30 10.74
CA ASN A 2 -3.14 -0.40 11.76
C ASN A 2 -4.54 0.04 11.34
N ARG A 3 -5.38 0.38 12.33
CA ARG A 3 -6.84 0.30 12.22
C ARG A 3 -7.51 1.59 11.69
N ASN A 4 -6.85 2.35 10.81
CA ASN A 4 -7.29 3.73 10.49
C ASN A 4 -6.95 4.27 9.07
N TYR A 5 -6.64 3.45 8.08
CA TYR A 5 -6.40 3.94 6.70
C TYR A 5 -7.21 3.16 5.67
N ILE A 6 -8.09 3.86 4.95
CA ILE A 6 -8.78 3.39 3.75
C ILE A 6 -8.14 4.10 2.56
N VAL A 7 -7.24 3.40 1.85
CA VAL A 7 -6.62 3.94 0.63
C VAL A 7 -7.50 3.59 -0.59
N ASN A 8 -7.75 4.57 -1.44
CA ASN A 8 -8.41 4.35 -2.72
C ASN A 8 -7.38 3.86 -3.75
N ILE A 9 -7.51 2.63 -4.26
CA ILE A 9 -6.55 2.08 -5.24
C ILE A 9 -6.49 2.89 -6.54
N ASN A 10 -7.57 3.58 -6.93
CA ASN A 10 -7.56 4.44 -8.11
C ASN A 10 -6.65 5.68 -7.96
N ALA A 11 -6.23 6.00 -6.73
CA ALA A 11 -5.28 7.08 -6.45
C ALA A 11 -3.83 6.55 -6.25
N VAL A 12 -3.63 5.23 -6.22
CA VAL A 12 -2.30 4.63 -6.11
C VAL A 12 -1.59 4.78 -7.45
N LYS A 13 -0.53 5.60 -7.44
CA LYS A 13 0.33 5.89 -8.58
C LYS A 13 1.37 4.79 -8.81
N ASP A 14 1.97 4.29 -7.73
CA ASP A 14 3.03 3.28 -7.79
C ASP A 14 3.07 2.42 -6.52
N ILE A 15 3.71 1.26 -6.58
CA ILE A 15 3.77 0.28 -5.49
C ILE A 15 5.19 -0.28 -5.40
N ILE A 16 5.94 0.21 -4.41
CA ILE A 16 7.34 -0.11 -4.23
C ILE A 16 7.57 -1.05 -3.04
N VAL A 17 8.65 -1.83 -3.09
CA VAL A 17 9.07 -2.68 -1.97
C VAL A 17 9.72 -1.79 -0.91
N TYR A 18 9.02 -1.57 0.20
CA TYR A 18 9.51 -0.75 1.33
C TYR A 18 10.52 -1.50 2.20
N SER A 19 10.30 -2.80 2.38
CA SER A 19 11.27 -3.72 2.97
C SER A 19 11.02 -5.12 2.44
N SER A 20 11.89 -6.09 2.77
CA SER A 20 11.86 -7.50 2.29
C SER A 20 10.53 -8.24 2.37
N SER A 21 9.51 -7.66 3.01
CA SER A 21 8.15 -8.18 3.07
C SER A 21 7.06 -7.12 3.31
N ARG A 22 7.34 -5.83 3.01
CA ARG A 22 6.36 -4.74 3.12
C ARG A 22 6.32 -3.97 1.80
N LEU A 23 5.13 -3.56 1.36
CA LEU A 23 4.95 -2.70 0.20
C LEU A 23 4.56 -1.29 0.67
N LYS A 24 5.18 -0.25 0.11
CA LYS A 24 4.74 1.14 0.24
C LYS A 24 3.91 1.48 -0.99
N LEU A 25 2.77 2.12 -0.77
CA LEU A 25 1.91 2.66 -1.82
C LEU A 25 2.29 4.14 -2.01
N ILE A 26 2.63 4.51 -3.23
CA ILE A 26 2.78 5.90 -3.65
C ILE A 26 1.40 6.35 -4.15
N VAL A 27 0.85 7.40 -3.56
CA VAL A 27 -0.46 7.96 -3.94
C VAL A 27 -0.24 9.35 -4.53
N GLU A 28 -0.87 9.65 -5.66
CA GLU A 28 -0.74 10.98 -6.26
C GLU A 28 -1.52 12.03 -5.45
N GLY A 29 -0.86 13.13 -5.09
CA GLY A 29 -1.47 14.22 -4.33
C GLY A 29 -1.66 13.94 -2.83
N HIS A 30 -0.98 12.93 -2.26
CA HIS A 30 -0.90 12.70 -0.83
C HIS A 30 0.49 13.12 -0.31
N ASP A 31 0.55 13.85 0.80
CA ASP A 31 1.82 14.21 1.44
C ASP A 31 2.68 12.98 1.77
N GLU A 32 3.97 13.05 1.41
CA GLU A 32 4.92 11.94 1.50
C GLU A 32 5.27 11.53 2.94
N GLU A 33 4.87 12.34 3.93
CA GLU A 33 5.07 12.09 5.36
C GLU A 33 4.15 10.99 5.91
N ASP A 34 2.96 10.78 5.32
CA ASP A 34 2.01 9.72 5.72
C ASP A 34 2.27 8.42 4.91
N ASP A 35 3.26 7.67 5.38
CA ASP A 35 3.76 6.45 4.74
C ASP A 35 2.71 5.30 4.69
N ILE A 36 1.99 5.17 3.57
CA ILE A 36 0.99 4.11 3.38
C ILE A 36 1.67 2.75 3.12
N VAL A 37 1.92 1.99 4.19
CA VAL A 37 2.66 0.71 4.12
C VAL A 37 1.81 -0.53 4.42
N VAL A 38 1.69 -1.42 3.43
CA VAL A 38 1.08 -2.75 3.56
C VAL A 38 1.96 -3.67 4.42
N SER A 39 1.38 -4.22 5.50
CA SER A 39 2.07 -5.14 6.42
C SER A 39 2.26 -6.53 5.80
N ARG A 40 3.38 -7.22 6.08
CA ARG A 40 3.72 -8.59 5.61
C ARG A 40 2.52 -9.53 5.50
N ASN A 41 1.75 -9.67 6.57
CA ASN A 41 0.64 -10.62 6.67
C ASN A 41 -0.54 -10.34 5.72
N ARG A 42 -0.62 -9.16 5.09
CA ARG A 42 -1.64 -8.81 4.08
C ARG A 42 -1.04 -8.58 2.68
N VAL A 43 0.29 -8.63 2.49
CA VAL A 43 0.92 -8.48 1.15
C VAL A 43 0.44 -9.56 0.17
N ALA A 44 0.26 -10.79 0.64
CA ALA A 44 -0.26 -11.88 -0.19
C ALA A 44 -1.71 -11.62 -0.66
N ASP A 45 -2.59 -11.18 0.24
CA ASP A 45 -3.98 -10.85 -0.09
C ASP A 45 -4.10 -9.60 -0.95
N PHE A 46 -3.25 -8.59 -0.69
CA PHE A 46 -3.20 -7.36 -1.46
C PHE A 46 -2.77 -7.62 -2.92
N LYS A 47 -1.76 -8.46 -3.14
CA LYS A 47 -1.37 -8.90 -4.50
C LYS A 47 -2.49 -9.67 -5.20
N LYS A 48 -3.15 -10.61 -4.51
CA LYS A 48 -4.33 -11.34 -5.06
C LYS A 48 -5.52 -10.44 -5.40
N TRP A 49 -5.63 -9.30 -4.74
CA TRP A 49 -6.69 -8.33 -5.01
C TRP A 49 -6.37 -7.46 -6.23
N MET A 50 -5.10 -7.09 -6.43
CA MET A 50 -4.64 -6.39 -7.64
C MET A 50 -4.66 -7.23 -8.92
N ASP A 51 -4.63 -8.56 -8.78
CA ASP A 51 -4.63 -9.53 -9.89
C ASP A 51 -6.04 -9.80 -10.45
N ARG A 52 -7.08 -9.07 -9.98
CA ARG A 52 -8.49 -9.19 -10.39
C ARG A 52 -9.00 -7.95 -11.10
#